data_AF-A0A7W9SSJ0-F1
#
_entry.id   AF-A0A7W9SSJ0-F1
#
_cell.length_a   1.000
_cell.length_b   1.000
_cell.length_c   1.000
_cell.angle_alpha   90.00
_cell.angle_beta   90.00
_cell.angle_gamma   90.00
#
_symmetry.space_group_name_H-M   'P 1'
#
loop_
_entity.id
_entity.type
_entity.pdbx_description
1 polymer ?
#
loop_
_entity_poly.entity_id
_entity_poly.type
_entity_poly.pdbx_seq_one_letter_code
_entity_poly.pdbx_strand_id
1 'polypeptide(L)'
;MRRQLLAVLTVLLLAGVGRAQVSMPDVQILVAPGLGNWSVAVVYPKQVGHADTEARIKRLGTITGWKLEKPEYEDKRLDRDSVSSKDPNIRKGSQEVGPAPVMSSVSFQTSANLVDYTQGTLALEPFLRAFRDMNKVNVTYLIPGQFTYRGPRQFNDTKVEIALSAQEGAYTYQALLKDHKFDVLNLPTKEVARQESYRAAENTTAPGRKLLLGTGLVALLALGIAGIAYALAQRFLHR
;
A
#
# COMPACT_ATOMS: atom_id res chain seq x y z
N MET A 1 2.06 23.59 -5.14
CA MET A 1 2.52 22.19 -5.00
C MET A 1 1.44 21.19 -4.54
N ARG A 2 0.18 21.60 -4.31
CA ARG A 2 -0.89 20.75 -3.74
C ARG A 2 -1.60 19.77 -4.70
N ARG A 3 -1.48 19.90 -6.02
CA ARG A 3 -2.23 19.08 -7.01
C ARG A 3 -1.51 17.82 -7.52
N GLN A 4 -0.36 17.43 -6.96
CA GLN A 4 0.51 16.42 -7.60
C GLN A 4 0.68 15.08 -6.87
N LEU A 5 0.09 14.90 -5.69
CA LEU A 5 0.10 13.58 -5.05
C LEU A 5 -0.80 12.56 -5.77
N LEU A 6 -1.75 13.00 -6.59
CA LEU A 6 -2.74 12.14 -7.23
C LEU A 6 -2.21 11.34 -8.44
N ALA A 7 -1.09 11.75 -9.04
CA ALA A 7 -0.58 11.13 -10.27
C ALA A 7 0.35 9.93 -10.04
N VAL A 8 0.87 9.74 -8.82
CA VAL A 8 1.87 8.70 -8.52
C VAL A 8 1.22 7.35 -8.17
N LEU A 9 -0.06 7.34 -7.79
CA LEU A 9 -0.72 6.12 -7.31
C LEU A 9 -1.16 5.14 -8.42
N THR A 10 -1.19 5.58 -9.68
CA THR A 10 -1.75 4.77 -10.78
C THR A 10 -0.80 3.67 -11.31
N VAL A 11 0.50 3.71 -10.98
CA VAL A 11 1.51 2.83 -11.62
C VAL A 11 1.95 1.63 -10.75
N LEU A 12 1.61 1.57 -9.46
CA LEU A 12 2.10 0.50 -8.56
C LEU A 12 1.28 -0.80 -8.56
N LEU A 13 0.31 -0.96 -9.46
CA LEU A 13 -0.61 -2.11 -9.49
C LEU A 13 -0.13 -3.33 -10.29
N LEU A 14 1.03 -3.30 -10.96
CA LEU A 14 1.36 -4.31 -12.00
C LEU A 14 2.72 -5.03 -11.89
N ALA A 15 3.43 -4.98 -10.76
CA ALA A 15 4.64 -5.79 -10.59
C ALA A 15 4.35 -7.03 -9.71
N GLY A 16 3.96 -8.14 -10.34
CA GLY A 16 3.81 -9.43 -9.65
C GLY A 16 3.92 -10.60 -10.63
N VAL A 17 5.14 -11.08 -10.88
CA VAL A 17 5.38 -12.39 -11.50
C VAL A 17 5.26 -13.45 -10.41
N GLY A 18 4.13 -14.13 -10.41
CA GLY A 18 3.73 -15.16 -9.46
C GLY A 18 2.22 -15.08 -9.30
N ARG A 19 1.47 -16.05 -9.83
CA ARG A 19 0.00 -16.10 -9.77
C ARG A 19 -0.49 -16.42 -8.34
N ALA A 20 -0.16 -15.57 -7.37
CA ALA A 20 -1.04 -15.36 -6.23
C ALA A 20 -2.10 -14.37 -6.71
N GLN A 21 -3.37 -14.73 -6.62
CA GLN A 21 -4.48 -13.84 -6.95
C GLN A 21 -4.35 -12.58 -6.08
N VAL A 22 -3.88 -11.47 -6.67
CA VAL A 22 -3.70 -10.19 -5.99
C VAL A 22 -5.09 -9.67 -5.63
N SER A 23 -5.58 -10.03 -4.44
CA SER A 23 -6.80 -9.46 -3.92
C SER A 23 -6.55 -8.00 -3.60
N MET A 24 -7.31 -7.11 -4.23
CA MET A 24 -7.24 -5.67 -3.97
C MET A 24 -7.52 -5.39 -2.48
N PRO A 25 -6.79 -4.47 -1.84
CA PRO A 25 -7.08 -4.06 -0.46
C PRO A 25 -8.39 -3.28 -0.40
N ASP A 26 -9.07 -3.29 0.75
CA ASP A 26 -10.24 -2.44 1.00
C ASP A 26 -9.84 -0.96 1.14
N VAL A 27 -8.61 -0.72 1.61
CA VAL A 27 -8.02 0.61 1.74
C VAL A 27 -6.51 0.54 1.53
N GLN A 28 -5.99 1.49 0.74
CA GLN A 28 -4.58 1.73 0.55
C GLN A 28 -4.19 3.05 1.20
N ILE A 29 -3.22 3.02 2.09
CA ILE A 29 -2.67 4.18 2.78
C ILE A 29 -1.26 4.40 2.24
N LEU A 30 -0.97 5.61 1.80
CA LEU A 30 0.35 6.06 1.36
C LEU A 30 0.88 7.09 2.35
N VAL A 31 2.06 6.85 2.87
CA VAL A 31 2.79 7.77 3.75
C VAL A 31 4.05 8.20 3.00
N ALA A 32 4.21 9.50 2.78
CA ALA A 32 5.33 10.06 2.03
C ALA A 32 5.88 11.31 2.73
N PRO A 33 7.19 11.58 2.63
CA PRO A 33 7.77 12.80 3.16
C PRO A 33 7.22 14.02 2.42
N GLY A 34 6.86 15.06 3.17
CA GLY A 34 6.60 16.41 2.69
C GLY A 34 7.69 17.37 3.14
N LEU A 35 7.46 18.68 2.96
CA LEU A 35 8.36 19.72 3.44
C LEU A 35 8.21 19.90 4.95
N GLY A 36 8.95 19.10 5.73
CA GLY A 36 8.96 19.16 7.21
C GLY A 36 7.82 18.39 7.90
N ASN A 37 6.82 17.93 7.15
CA ASN A 37 5.69 17.12 7.61
C ASN A 37 5.60 15.82 6.81
N TRP A 38 4.84 14.84 7.29
CA TRP A 38 4.43 13.68 6.50
C TRP A 38 3.12 13.97 5.78
N SER A 39 3.05 13.61 4.49
CA SER A 39 1.81 13.56 3.73
C SER A 39 1.23 12.16 3.79
N VAL A 40 -0.03 12.04 4.17
CA VAL A 40 -0.76 10.78 4.21
C VAL A 40 -1.92 10.87 3.23
N ALA A 41 -2.03 9.89 2.33
CA ALA A 41 -3.15 9.71 1.44
C ALA A 41 -3.80 8.35 1.69
N VAL A 42 -5.11 8.33 1.86
CA VAL A 42 -5.92 7.13 2.10
C VAL A 42 -6.86 7.00 0.92
N VAL A 43 -6.83 5.86 0.26
CA VAL A 43 -7.53 5.60 -1.00
C VAL A 43 -8.37 4.34 -0.87
N TYR A 44 -9.64 4.46 -1.22
CA TYR A 44 -10.59 3.37 -1.25
C TYR A 44 -10.87 2.98 -2.72
N PRO A 45 -10.82 1.68 -3.08
CA PRO A 45 -11.13 1.18 -4.42
C PRO A 45 -12.56 1.49 -4.89
N LYS A 46 -13.43 1.76 -3.92
CA LYS A 46 -14.87 1.94 -4.08
C LYS A 46 -15.27 3.24 -3.39
N GLN A 47 -16.45 3.74 -3.74
CA GLN A 47 -17.03 4.89 -3.06
C GLN A 47 -17.32 4.52 -1.60
N VAL A 48 -16.93 5.42 -0.69
CA VAL A 48 -17.17 5.29 0.74
C VAL A 48 -17.82 6.59 1.23
N GLY A 49 -18.73 6.49 2.20
CA GLY A 49 -19.37 7.66 2.77
C GLY A 49 -18.35 8.64 3.35
N HIS A 50 -18.57 9.94 3.13
CA HIS A 50 -17.73 10.99 3.70
C HIS A 50 -17.67 10.88 5.23
N ALA A 51 -18.83 10.68 5.87
CA ALA A 51 -18.94 10.50 7.32
C ALA A 51 -18.11 9.32 7.85
N ASP A 52 -18.10 8.19 7.12
CA ASP A 52 -17.29 7.03 7.52
C ASP A 52 -15.79 7.33 7.41
N THR A 53 -15.40 8.01 6.35
CA THR A 53 -14.00 8.41 6.13
C THR A 53 -13.56 9.41 7.20
N GLU A 54 -14.37 10.42 7.48
CA GLU A 54 -14.13 11.38 8.55
C GLU A 54 -14.04 10.71 9.92
N ALA A 55 -14.93 9.76 10.23
CA ALA A 55 -14.90 9.00 11.47
C ALA A 55 -13.59 8.22 11.64
N ARG A 56 -13.05 7.62 10.57
CA ARG A 56 -11.75 6.91 10.61
C ARG A 56 -10.58 7.87 10.82
N ILE A 57 -10.56 9.01 10.14
CA ILE A 57 -9.49 10.02 10.32
C ILE A 57 -9.56 10.65 11.71
N LYS A 58 -10.75 10.96 12.22
CA LYS A 58 -10.94 11.42 13.60
C LYS A 58 -10.47 10.37 14.60
N ARG A 59 -10.83 9.09 14.39
CA ARG A 59 -10.37 7.97 15.22
C ARG A 59 -8.84 7.87 15.22
N LEU A 60 -8.18 8.04 14.07
CA LEU A 60 -6.72 8.07 13.97
C LEU A 60 -6.13 9.19 14.85
N GLY A 61 -6.65 10.42 14.73
CA GLY A 61 -6.22 11.54 15.54
C GLY A 61 -6.41 11.29 17.04
N THR A 62 -7.56 10.74 17.44
CA THR A 62 -7.86 10.41 18.84
C THR A 62 -6.93 9.32 19.40
N ILE A 63 -6.69 8.25 18.65
CA ILE A 63 -5.84 7.12 19.08
C ILE A 63 -4.40 7.57 19.32
N THR A 64 -3.92 8.50 18.50
CA THR A 64 -2.50 8.86 18.41
C THR A 64 -2.14 10.17 19.09
N GLY A 65 -3.14 11.04 19.30
CA GLY A 65 -2.89 12.44 19.66
C GLY A 65 -2.23 13.25 18.54
N TRP A 66 -2.12 12.72 17.32
CA TRP A 66 -1.48 13.43 16.22
C TRP A 66 -2.26 14.67 15.82
N LYS A 67 -1.55 15.77 15.61
CA LYS A 67 -2.12 16.96 14.99
C LYS A 67 -2.23 16.73 13.49
N LEU A 68 -3.42 16.35 13.06
CA LEU A 68 -3.75 16.19 11.64
C LEU A 68 -4.11 17.56 11.06
N GLU A 69 -3.41 18.00 10.03
CA GLU A 69 -3.83 19.16 9.25
C GLU A 69 -5.17 18.87 8.55
N LYS A 70 -5.88 19.92 8.14
CA LYS A 70 -7.24 19.84 7.59
C LYS A 70 -7.31 18.77 6.48
N PRO A 71 -8.05 17.66 6.67
CA PRO A 71 -8.15 16.63 5.66
C PRO A 71 -8.90 17.14 4.41
N GLU A 72 -8.40 16.77 3.24
CA GLU A 72 -9.01 17.03 1.93
C GLU A 72 -9.62 15.74 1.39
N TYR A 73 -10.91 15.76 1.05
CA TYR A 73 -11.67 14.60 0.60
C TYR A 73 -12.01 14.72 -0.88
N GLU A 74 -11.88 13.64 -1.63
CA GLU A 74 -12.14 13.62 -3.07
C GLU A 74 -12.81 12.30 -3.49
N ASP A 75 -13.89 12.41 -4.26
CA ASP A 75 -14.51 11.30 -4.98
C ASP A 75 -14.12 11.41 -6.47
N LYS A 76 -13.40 10.42 -6.98
CA LYS A 76 -12.94 10.38 -8.37
C LYS A 76 -13.67 9.30 -9.15
N ARG A 77 -14.31 9.70 -10.24
CA ARG A 77 -14.80 8.77 -11.27
C ARG A 77 -13.62 8.26 -12.08
N LEU A 78 -13.52 6.96 -12.26
CA LEU A 78 -12.53 6.37 -13.15
C LEU A 78 -13.02 6.52 -14.60
N ASP A 79 -12.28 7.26 -15.41
CA ASP A 79 -12.53 7.37 -16.84
C ASP A 79 -12.33 6.01 -17.49
N ARG A 80 -13.44 5.42 -17.98
CA ARG A 80 -13.46 4.07 -18.58
C ARG A 80 -12.53 3.95 -19.79
N ASP A 81 -12.29 5.05 -20.50
CA ASP A 81 -11.36 5.13 -21.63
C ASP A 81 -9.90 4.90 -21.23
N SER A 82 -9.56 5.05 -19.94
CA SER A 82 -8.22 4.78 -19.40
C SER A 82 -7.99 3.29 -19.09
N VAL A 83 -9.05 2.47 -19.08
CA VAL A 83 -9.02 1.02 -18.77
C VAL A 83 -9.31 0.18 -20.02
N SER A 84 -9.67 0.81 -21.14
CA SER A 84 -9.92 0.09 -22.39
C SER A 84 -8.62 -0.49 -22.92
N SER A 85 -8.49 -1.81 -22.86
CA SER A 85 -7.51 -2.54 -23.67
C SER A 85 -7.65 -2.09 -25.12
N LYS A 86 -6.51 -1.86 -25.79
CA LYS A 86 -6.44 -1.67 -27.24
C LYS A 86 -6.75 -2.99 -27.96
N ASP A 87 -7.88 -3.64 -27.66
CA ASP A 87 -8.33 -4.82 -28.39
C ASP A 87 -9.52 -4.44 -29.29
N PRO A 88 -9.28 -4.19 -30.59
CA PRO A 88 -10.32 -3.76 -31.52
C PRO A 88 -11.38 -4.83 -31.82
N ASN A 89 -11.21 -6.07 -31.34
CA ASN A 89 -12.17 -7.17 -31.60
C ASN A 89 -13.33 -7.27 -30.58
N ILE A 90 -13.31 -6.52 -29.48
CA ILE A 90 -14.40 -6.51 -28.48
C ILE A 90 -15.32 -5.30 -28.71
N ARG A 91 -15.91 -5.18 -29.90
CA ARG A 91 -16.87 -4.08 -30.22
C ARG A 91 -18.22 -4.53 -30.77
N LYS A 92 -18.54 -5.83 -30.71
CA LYS A 92 -19.86 -6.34 -31.09
C LYS A 92 -20.53 -7.05 -29.92
N GLY A 93 -21.12 -6.25 -29.06
CA GLY A 93 -21.96 -6.71 -27.97
C GLY A 93 -22.35 -5.50 -27.15
N SER A 94 -23.56 -5.00 -27.38
CA SER A 94 -24.22 -3.98 -26.57
C SER A 94 -24.38 -4.50 -25.14
N GLN A 95 -23.32 -4.42 -24.36
CA GLN A 95 -23.37 -4.62 -22.92
C GLN A 95 -23.85 -3.28 -22.36
N GLU A 96 -25.01 -3.25 -21.71
CA GLU A 96 -25.46 -2.10 -20.95
C GLU A 96 -24.37 -1.74 -19.94
N VAL A 97 -23.56 -0.75 -20.29
CA VAL A 97 -22.38 -0.45 -19.49
C VAL A 97 -22.84 0.42 -18.33
N GLY A 98 -23.02 -0.19 -17.16
CA GLY A 98 -23.43 0.50 -15.93
C GLY A 98 -22.55 1.71 -15.58
N PRO A 99 -22.89 2.50 -14.54
CA PRO A 99 -22.14 3.70 -14.18
C PRO A 99 -20.65 3.42 -13.94
N ALA A 100 -19.78 4.37 -14.30
CA ALA A 100 -18.34 4.25 -14.07
C ALA A 100 -18.02 4.11 -12.57
N PRO A 101 -17.08 3.24 -12.17
CA PRO A 101 -16.73 3.08 -10.77
C PRO A 101 -16.18 4.39 -10.19
N VAL A 102 -16.61 4.71 -8.97
CA VAL A 102 -16.16 5.86 -8.19
C VAL A 102 -15.23 5.36 -7.09
N MET A 103 -14.10 6.03 -6.92
CA MET A 103 -13.15 5.82 -5.83
C MET A 103 -13.22 7.02 -4.88
N SER A 104 -13.14 6.77 -3.57
CA SER A 104 -13.03 7.83 -2.57
C SER A 104 -11.61 7.92 -2.05
N SER A 105 -11.18 9.13 -1.69
CA SER A 105 -9.87 9.36 -1.08
C SER A 105 -9.91 10.50 -0.07
N VAL A 106 -8.98 10.45 0.89
CA VAL A 106 -8.71 11.55 1.80
C VAL A 106 -7.20 11.74 1.93
N SER A 107 -6.76 12.99 1.97
CA SER A 107 -5.36 13.32 2.21
C SER A 107 -5.22 14.35 3.32
N PHE A 108 -4.14 14.24 4.10
CA PHE A 108 -3.84 15.17 5.18
C PHE A 108 -2.33 15.20 5.43
N GLN A 109 -1.88 16.20 6.18
CA GLN A 109 -0.49 16.30 6.64
C GLN A 109 -0.41 16.13 8.15
N THR A 110 0.72 15.64 8.64
CA THR A 110 0.98 15.49 10.07
C THR A 110 2.46 15.67 10.36
N SER A 111 2.79 16.34 11.47
CA SER A 111 4.16 16.43 11.99
C SER A 111 4.52 15.26 12.91
N ALA A 112 3.67 14.22 12.96
CA ALA A 112 3.88 13.06 13.80
C ALA A 112 5.11 12.25 13.39
N ASN A 113 5.67 11.51 14.36
CA ASN A 113 6.76 10.59 14.10
C ASN A 113 6.22 9.27 13.51
N LEU A 114 6.02 9.22 12.18
CA LEU A 114 5.54 8.03 11.48
C LEU A 114 6.65 7.00 11.19
N VAL A 115 7.92 7.44 11.23
CA VAL A 115 9.12 6.65 10.93
C VAL A 115 10.15 6.90 12.01
N ASP A 116 10.45 5.88 12.81
CA ASP A 116 11.55 5.94 13.79
C ASP A 116 12.86 5.53 13.10
N TYR A 117 13.64 6.51 12.68
CA TYR A 117 14.94 6.28 12.03
C TYR A 117 15.98 5.65 12.96
N THR A 118 15.87 5.84 14.29
CA THR A 118 16.80 5.28 15.26
C THR A 118 16.52 3.80 15.49
N GLN A 119 15.24 3.44 15.65
CA GLN A 119 14.82 2.06 15.85
C GLN A 119 14.66 1.29 14.54
N GLY A 120 14.57 1.97 13.39
CA GLY A 120 14.32 1.35 12.09
C GLY A 120 12.89 0.80 11.98
N THR A 121 11.91 1.48 12.57
CA THR A 121 10.51 1.01 12.63
C THR A 121 9.53 1.99 12.00
N LEU A 122 8.37 1.48 11.61
CA LEU A 122 7.30 2.21 10.92
C LEU A 122 6.00 2.08 11.71
N ALA A 123 5.25 3.17 11.83
CA ALA A 123 4.04 3.22 12.66
C ALA A 123 2.84 2.50 11.99
N LEU A 124 2.73 1.18 12.13
CA LEU A 124 1.63 0.43 11.51
C LEU A 124 0.35 0.39 12.36
N GLU A 125 0.48 0.09 13.65
CA GLU A 125 -0.66 -0.17 14.54
C GLU A 125 -1.71 0.96 14.58
N PRO A 126 -1.33 2.25 14.63
CA PRO A 126 -2.31 3.34 14.58
C PRO A 126 -3.25 3.29 13.39
N PHE A 127 -2.74 2.96 12.21
CA PHE A 127 -3.55 2.82 11.01
C PHE A 127 -4.49 1.60 11.13
N LEU A 128 -3.99 0.44 11.55
CA LEU A 128 -4.83 -0.74 11.68
C LEU A 128 -5.97 -0.54 12.68
N ARG A 129 -5.73 0.19 13.78
CA ARG A 129 -6.76 0.53 14.78
C ARG A 129 -7.76 1.56 14.25
N ALA A 130 -7.29 2.57 13.52
CA ALA A 130 -8.16 3.58 12.93
C ALA A 130 -9.10 2.98 11.86
N PHE A 131 -8.59 2.02 11.08
CA PHE A 131 -9.27 1.35 9.98
C PHE A 131 -9.76 -0.07 10.34
N ARG A 132 -10.02 -0.33 11.63
CA ARG A 132 -10.36 -1.68 12.14
C ARG A 132 -11.64 -2.30 11.56
N ASP A 133 -12.47 -1.49 10.91
CA ASP A 133 -13.69 -1.90 10.20
C ASP A 133 -13.45 -2.35 8.75
N MET A 134 -12.19 -2.38 8.30
CA MET A 134 -11.77 -2.90 6.99
C MET A 134 -11.18 -4.31 7.13
N ASN A 135 -11.32 -5.16 6.11
CA ASN A 135 -10.71 -6.50 6.16
C ASN A 135 -9.26 -6.46 5.71
N LYS A 136 -8.97 -5.74 4.62
CA LYS A 136 -7.64 -5.68 3.99
C LYS A 136 -7.13 -4.25 3.98
N VAL A 137 -6.10 -3.99 4.77
CA VAL A 137 -5.46 -2.66 4.90
C VAL A 137 -4.04 -2.75 4.39
N ASN A 138 -3.72 -1.95 3.37
CA ASN A 138 -2.36 -1.78 2.91
C ASN A 138 -1.80 -0.44 3.39
N VAL A 139 -0.58 -0.43 3.90
CA VAL A 139 0.12 0.80 4.31
C VAL A 139 1.48 0.83 3.66
N THR A 140 1.69 1.76 2.74
CA THR A 140 2.94 1.96 2.02
C THR A 140 3.64 3.21 2.52
N TYR A 141 4.87 3.04 3.00
CA TYR A 141 5.78 4.11 3.35
C TYR A 141 6.76 4.34 2.22
N LEU A 142 6.89 5.58 1.76
CA LEU A 142 7.97 6.04 0.92
C LEU A 142 8.99 6.74 1.80
N ILE A 143 10.20 6.21 1.86
CA ILE A 143 11.28 6.68 2.73
C ILE A 143 12.50 7.00 1.86
N PRO A 144 12.86 8.27 1.73
CA PRO A 144 14.03 8.66 0.95
C PRO A 144 15.32 8.35 1.73
N GLY A 145 16.38 8.06 0.98
CA GLY A 145 17.72 7.88 1.55
C GLY A 145 17.95 6.52 2.21
N GLN A 146 18.94 6.47 3.11
CA GLN A 146 19.34 5.25 3.80
C GLN A 146 18.43 5.02 5.01
N PHE A 147 17.53 4.04 4.91
CA PHE A 147 16.73 3.55 6.02
C PHE A 147 16.89 2.03 6.13
N THR A 148 17.27 1.58 7.31
CA THR A 148 17.41 0.15 7.61
C THR A 148 16.24 -0.29 8.46
N TYR A 149 15.28 -0.98 7.84
CA TYR A 149 14.14 -1.54 8.55
C TYR A 149 14.57 -2.67 9.50
N ARG A 150 14.10 -2.62 10.75
CA ARG A 150 14.40 -3.57 11.84
C ARG A 150 13.16 -4.12 12.55
N GLY A 151 11.97 -3.76 12.09
CA GLY A 151 10.72 -4.31 12.59
C GLY A 151 10.44 -5.72 12.06
N PRO A 152 9.35 -6.37 12.53
CA PRO A 152 8.93 -7.67 12.00
C PRO A 152 8.51 -7.55 10.53
N ARG A 153 8.92 -8.50 9.69
CA ARG A 153 8.47 -8.58 8.30
C ARG A 153 7.18 -9.37 8.13
N GLN A 154 6.91 -10.29 9.04
CA GLN A 154 5.71 -11.09 9.08
C GLN A 154 5.22 -11.16 10.52
N PHE A 155 3.91 -11.11 10.71
CA PHE A 155 3.28 -11.29 12.00
C PHE A 155 1.90 -11.91 11.81
N ASN A 156 1.53 -12.84 12.67
CA ASN A 156 0.27 -13.55 12.55
C ASN A 156 -0.24 -13.95 13.94
N ASP A 157 -1.42 -13.48 14.30
CA ASP A 157 -2.14 -13.88 15.51
C ASP A 157 -3.64 -14.09 15.23
N THR A 158 -4.45 -14.13 16.30
CA THR A 158 -5.91 -14.31 16.20
C THR A 158 -6.64 -13.08 15.67
N LYS A 159 -6.04 -11.89 15.72
CA LYS A 159 -6.64 -10.60 15.34
C LYS A 159 -6.20 -10.15 13.96
N VAL A 160 -4.95 -10.39 13.59
CA VAL A 160 -4.34 -9.85 12.38
C VAL A 160 -3.28 -10.78 11.78
N GLU A 161 -3.16 -10.73 10.46
CA GLU A 161 -2.02 -11.23 9.71
C GLU A 161 -1.37 -10.06 8.96
N ILE A 162 -0.05 -9.97 9.00
CA ILE A 162 0.74 -8.86 8.46
C ILE A 162 1.90 -9.44 7.67
N ALA A 163 2.08 -8.96 6.45
CA ALA A 163 3.27 -9.18 5.65
C ALA A 163 3.83 -7.84 5.18
N LEU A 164 5.16 -7.68 5.24
CA LEU A 164 5.88 -6.53 4.71
C LEU A 164 6.62 -6.92 3.44
N SER A 165 6.39 -6.17 2.37
CA SER A 165 7.26 -6.13 1.20
C SER A 165 8.08 -4.85 1.20
N ALA A 166 9.38 -4.96 0.95
CA ALA A 166 10.31 -3.82 0.91
C ALA A 166 11.05 -3.80 -0.42
N GLN A 167 10.95 -2.68 -1.16
CA GLN A 167 11.62 -2.47 -2.43
C GLN A 167 12.07 -1.01 -2.53
N GLU A 168 13.38 -0.78 -2.70
CA GLU A 168 13.97 0.52 -3.07
C GLU A 168 13.33 1.76 -2.41
N GLY A 169 13.36 1.83 -1.08
CA GLY A 169 12.81 2.98 -0.33
C GLY A 169 11.29 2.96 -0.17
N ALA A 170 10.59 1.95 -0.69
CA ALA A 170 9.17 1.70 -0.44
C ALA A 170 8.98 0.48 0.47
N TYR A 171 8.18 0.64 1.52
CA TYR A 171 7.85 -0.40 2.50
C TYR A 171 6.34 -0.55 2.57
N THR A 172 5.80 -1.66 2.08
CA THR A 172 4.36 -1.91 2.02
C THR A 172 3.96 -3.02 2.97
N TYR A 173 3.23 -2.67 4.02
CA TYR A 173 2.50 -3.62 4.84
C TYR A 173 1.21 -4.02 4.15
N GLN A 174 0.94 -5.31 4.14
CA GLN A 174 -0.34 -5.92 3.78
C GLN A 174 -0.90 -6.55 5.04
N ALA A 175 -1.98 -5.98 5.56
CA ALA A 175 -2.62 -6.46 6.78
C ALA A 175 -4.02 -7.02 6.47
N LEU A 176 -4.27 -8.24 6.95
CA LEU A 176 -5.58 -8.88 6.96
C LEU A 176 -6.10 -8.88 8.39
N LEU A 177 -7.16 -8.09 8.66
CA LEU A 177 -7.84 -8.05 9.95
C LEU A 177 -8.84 -9.20 10.05
N LYS A 178 -8.62 -10.11 11.00
CA LYS A 178 -9.41 -11.32 11.23
C LYS A 178 -10.50 -11.10 12.28
N ASP A 179 -10.16 -10.35 13.32
CA ASP A 179 -11.10 -9.85 14.34
C ASP A 179 -11.11 -8.32 14.26
N HIS A 180 -12.29 -7.72 14.34
CA HIS A 180 -12.49 -6.27 14.23
C HIS A 180 -12.82 -5.64 15.60
N LYS A 181 -12.96 -6.47 16.65
CA LYS A 181 -13.32 -6.07 18.02
C LYS A 181 -12.10 -5.88 18.91
N PHE A 182 -11.03 -5.30 18.37
CA PHE A 182 -9.82 -4.98 19.13
C PHE A 182 -9.69 -3.48 19.38
N ASP A 183 -9.18 -3.14 20.56
CA ASP A 183 -8.74 -1.79 20.87
C ASP A 183 -7.23 -1.62 20.72
N VAL A 184 -6.45 -2.70 20.82
CA VAL A 184 -4.97 -2.74 20.74
C VAL A 184 -4.53 -4.05 20.06
N LEU A 185 -3.49 -3.99 19.21
CA LEU A 185 -2.92 -5.13 18.49
C LEU A 185 -1.61 -5.65 19.11
N ASN A 186 -0.93 -4.87 19.95
CA ASN A 186 0.33 -5.25 20.60
C ASN A 186 1.37 -5.75 19.58
N LEU A 187 1.53 -5.04 18.46
CA LEU A 187 2.43 -5.48 17.41
C LEU A 187 3.88 -5.51 17.92
N PRO A 188 4.67 -6.55 17.58
CA PRO A 188 6.07 -6.57 17.95
C PRO A 188 6.80 -5.43 17.25
N THR A 189 7.55 -4.64 18.00
CA THR A 189 8.35 -3.52 17.46
C THR A 189 9.72 -3.97 16.95
N LYS A 190 10.18 -5.14 17.37
CA LYS A 190 11.43 -5.76 16.93
C LYS A 190 11.15 -7.13 16.36
N GLU A 191 11.94 -7.54 15.38
CA GLU A 191 11.94 -8.92 14.92
C GLU A 191 12.35 -9.83 16.08
N VAL A 192 11.38 -10.49 16.69
CA VAL A 192 11.66 -11.53 17.69
C VAL A 192 12.18 -12.72 16.90
N ALA A 193 13.38 -13.20 17.23
CA ALA A 193 13.96 -14.40 16.64
C ALA A 193 13.08 -15.62 16.98
N ARG A 194 11.99 -15.81 16.24
CA ARG A 194 11.09 -16.94 16.41
C ARG A 194 10.23 -17.12 15.16
N GLN A 195 10.70 -17.97 14.25
CA GLN A 195 9.88 -19.01 13.58
C GLN A 195 10.78 -19.92 12.70
N GLU A 196 11.69 -20.64 13.34
CA GLU A 196 12.25 -21.89 12.79
C GLU A 196 11.21 -23.02 12.71
N SER A 197 10.02 -22.83 13.30
CA SER A 197 8.94 -23.81 13.34
C SER A 197 8.14 -23.98 12.04
N TYR A 198 8.40 -23.18 11.00
CA TYR A 198 7.78 -23.38 9.67
C TYR A 198 8.68 -24.08 8.64
N ARG A 199 9.97 -24.31 8.93
CA ARG A 199 10.86 -25.08 8.04
C ARG A 199 11.02 -26.54 8.42
N ALA A 200 10.62 -26.93 9.63
CA ALA A 200 10.70 -28.33 10.08
C ALA A 200 9.55 -29.23 9.56
N ALA A 201 8.51 -28.65 8.92
CA ALA A 201 7.36 -29.41 8.43
C ALA A 201 7.41 -29.75 6.93
N GLU A 202 8.44 -29.32 6.19
CA GLU A 202 8.53 -29.53 4.73
C GLU A 202 9.81 -30.25 4.30
N ASN A 203 10.34 -31.14 5.15
CA ASN A 203 11.37 -32.10 4.77
C ASN A 203 10.88 -33.52 5.05
N THR A 204 9.86 -33.94 4.30
CA THR A 204 9.60 -35.37 4.07
C THR A 204 9.32 -35.57 2.58
N THR A 205 10.42 -35.70 1.85
CA THR A 205 10.64 -36.58 0.68
C THR A 205 9.53 -36.74 -0.36
N ALA A 206 9.76 -36.17 -1.55
CA ALA A 206 9.56 -36.90 -2.81
C ALA A 206 10.59 -36.41 -3.86
N PRO A 207 11.34 -37.32 -4.53
CA PRO A 207 12.35 -36.93 -5.49
C PRO A 207 11.76 -36.80 -6.91
N GLY A 208 12.25 -35.79 -7.65
CA GLY A 208 12.41 -35.90 -9.10
C GLY A 208 11.35 -35.24 -9.98
N ARG A 209 11.68 -34.04 -10.49
CA ARG A 209 11.69 -33.78 -11.94
C ARG A 209 12.41 -32.45 -12.22
N LYS A 210 13.59 -32.54 -12.84
CA LYS A 210 14.27 -31.37 -13.42
C LYS A 210 13.44 -30.88 -14.61
N LEU A 211 12.96 -29.64 -14.56
CA LEU A 211 12.55 -28.92 -15.76
C LEU A 211 13.34 -27.60 -15.84
N LEU A 212 14.31 -27.62 -16.77
CA LEU A 212 14.91 -26.44 -17.38
C LEU A 212 13.82 -25.64 -18.09
N LEU A 213 13.79 -24.31 -17.91
CA LEU A 213 13.17 -23.26 -18.74
C LEU A 213 13.10 -21.99 -17.88
N GLY A 214 13.59 -20.81 -18.22
CA GLY A 214 14.37 -20.32 -19.34
C GLY A 214 14.79 -18.89 -18.93
N THR A 215 16.08 -18.60 -19.02
CA THR A 215 16.65 -17.27 -18.84
C THR A 215 16.19 -16.37 -19.98
N GLY A 216 15.21 -15.51 -19.77
CA GLY A 216 14.78 -14.60 -20.83
C GLY A 216 13.55 -13.77 -20.53
N LEU A 217 13.58 -12.93 -19.49
CA LEU A 217 12.72 -11.73 -19.44
C LEU A 217 13.12 -10.69 -18.36
N VAL A 218 14.41 -10.46 -18.12
CA VAL A 218 14.85 -9.44 -17.13
C VAL A 218 15.00 -8.03 -17.76
N ALA A 219 14.88 -7.89 -19.08
CA ALA A 219 15.21 -6.65 -19.79
C ALA A 219 14.05 -5.64 -19.96
N LEU A 220 12.80 -5.95 -19.57
CA LEU A 220 11.64 -5.05 -19.81
C LEU A 220 11.16 -4.25 -18.59
N LEU A 221 11.69 -4.49 -17.39
CA LEU A 221 11.31 -3.74 -16.17
C LEU A 221 12.14 -2.46 -15.95
N ALA A 222 13.26 -2.28 -16.66
CA ALA A 222 14.13 -1.11 -16.50
C ALA A 222 13.61 0.18 -17.18
N LEU A 223 12.71 0.07 -18.16
CA LEU A 223 12.23 1.24 -18.92
C LEU A 223 11.04 1.95 -18.27
N GLY A 224 10.26 1.27 -17.42
CA GLY A 224 9.12 1.88 -16.71
C GLY A 224 9.53 2.76 -15.54
N ILE A 225 10.61 2.40 -14.84
CA ILE A 225 11.11 3.15 -13.66
C ILE A 225 11.93 4.37 -14.09
N ALA A 226 12.68 4.27 -15.20
CA ALA A 226 13.44 5.39 -15.76
C ALA A 226 12.55 6.56 -16.19
N GLY A 227 11.34 6.31 -16.70
CA GLY A 227 10.39 7.37 -17.07
C GLY A 227 9.88 8.18 -15.88
N ILE A 228 9.70 7.54 -14.72
CA ILE A 228 9.22 8.18 -13.48
C ILE A 228 10.35 8.99 -12.83
N ALA A 229 11.58 8.46 -12.82
CA ALA A 229 12.75 9.19 -12.36
C ALA A 229 13.10 10.38 -13.28
N TYR A 230 12.97 10.23 -14.60
CA TYR A 230 13.22 11.29 -15.58
C TYR A 230 12.18 12.43 -15.49
N ALA A 231 10.90 12.09 -15.28
CA ALA A 231 9.84 13.08 -15.07
C ALA A 231 10.02 13.87 -13.75
N LEU A 232 10.63 13.26 -12.73
CA LEU A 232 11.00 13.94 -11.49
C LEU A 232 12.27 14.78 -11.65
N ALA A 233 13.28 14.32 -12.41
CA ALA A 233 14.55 15.02 -12.62
C ALA A 233 14.44 16.26 -13.53
N GLN A 234 13.69 16.18 -14.64
CA GLN A 234 13.50 17.30 -15.57
C GLN A 234 12.79 18.51 -14.94
N ARG A 235 12.00 18.28 -13.88
CA ARG A 235 11.22 19.33 -13.22
C ARG A 235 11.97 20.10 -12.12
N PHE A 236 13.15 19.60 -11.73
CA PHE A 236 14.08 20.30 -10.84
C PHE A 236 15.09 21.18 -11.59
N LEU A 237 15.30 20.95 -12.88
CA LEU A 237 16.23 21.72 -13.73
C LEU A 237 15.63 23.01 -14.33
N HIS A 238 14.31 23.22 -14.20
CA HIS A 238 13.60 24.38 -14.74
C HIS A 238 12.92 25.25 -13.66
N ARG A 239 13.50 25.29 -12.45
CA ARG A 239 13.19 26.28 -11.42
C ARG A 239 14.44 27.02 -10.98
#